data_AF-A0A1B0D7P2-F1
#
_entry.id   AF-A0A1B0D7P2-F1
#
_cell.length_a   1.000
_cell.length_b   1.000
_cell.length_c   1.000
_cell.angle_alpha   90.00
_cell.angle_beta   90.00
_cell.angle_gamma   90.00
#
_symmetry.space_group_name_H-M   'P 1'
#
loop_
_entity.id
_entity.type
_entity.pdbx_description
1 polymer ?
#
loop_
_entity_poly.entity_id
_entity_poly.type
_entity_poly.pdbx_seq_one_letter_code
_entity_poly.pdbx_strand_id
1 'polypeptide(L)'
;MSSQPSPAPHSAETEKVFHWINELSNPETRENALLELSKKRESVPDLAPMLWHSFGTTAALLQEIINIYPSIHPATLTAHQSNRVCNALALLQCVASHPETRSVFLQANIPLFLYPFLHTTSKTRPFEYLRLTSLGVIGALVK
;
A
#
# COMPACT_ATOMS: atom_id res chain seq x y z
N MET A 1 2.33 26.22 38.81
CA MET A 1 2.88 25.84 37.50
C MET A 1 2.55 24.37 37.30
N SER A 2 1.45 24.07 36.61
CA SER A 2 0.98 22.70 36.40
C SER A 2 1.81 22.06 35.29
N SER A 3 2.65 21.10 35.65
CA SER A 3 3.39 20.25 34.71
C SER A 3 2.40 19.41 33.92
N GLN A 4 2.25 19.69 32.62
CA GLN A 4 1.53 18.81 31.70
C GLN A 4 2.23 17.44 31.67
N PRO A 5 1.50 16.33 31.72
CA PRO A 5 2.08 15.01 31.54
C PRO A 5 2.55 14.87 30.08
N SER A 6 3.79 14.40 29.89
CA SER A 6 4.34 14.08 28.59
C SER A 6 3.41 13.12 27.81
N PRO A 7 3.25 13.26 26.49
CA PRO A 7 2.40 12.35 25.72
C PRO A 7 2.87 10.90 25.87
N ALA A 8 1.95 9.99 26.14
CA ALA A 8 2.26 8.56 26.23
C ALA A 8 2.88 8.07 24.91
N PRO A 9 3.87 7.16 24.92
CA PRO A 9 4.63 6.76 23.73
C PRO A 9 3.78 6.25 22.55
N HIS A 10 2.59 5.70 22.81
CA HIS A 10 1.63 5.29 21.76
C HIS A 10 1.06 6.46 20.94
N SER A 11 1.00 7.68 21.49
CA SER A 11 0.48 8.86 20.77
C SER A 11 1.43 9.32 19.66
N ALA A 12 2.74 9.36 19.94
CA ALA A 12 3.75 9.84 19.00
C ALA A 12 3.95 8.91 17.79
N GLU A 13 3.79 7.59 17.98
CA GLU A 13 3.83 6.64 16.85
C GLU A 13 2.60 6.77 15.95
N THR A 14 1.43 6.95 16.57
CA THR A 14 0.16 7.13 15.85
C THR A 14 0.17 8.44 15.03
N GLU A 15 0.70 9.53 15.60
CA GLU A 15 0.88 10.80 14.88
C GLU A 15 1.77 10.66 13.63
N LYS A 16 2.85 9.89 13.72
CA LYS A 16 3.72 9.62 12.57
C LYS A 16 3.01 8.83 11.48
N VAL A 17 2.19 7.83 11.86
CA VAL A 17 1.38 7.06 10.90
C VAL A 17 0.41 8.00 10.16
N PHE A 18 -0.33 8.85 10.88
CA PHE A 18 -1.22 9.81 10.24
C PHE A 18 -0.47 10.80 9.34
N HIS A 19 0.71 11.25 9.76
CA HIS A 19 1.55 12.11 8.94
C HIS A 19 1.92 11.43 7.61
N TRP A 20 2.43 10.20 7.65
CA TRP A 20 2.75 9.46 6.41
C TRP A 20 1.51 9.18 5.55
N ILE A 21 0.36 8.89 6.15
CA ILE A 21 -0.89 8.70 5.39
C ILE A 21 -1.26 9.97 4.62
N ASN A 22 -1.11 11.14 5.24
CA ASN A 22 -1.34 12.42 4.57
C ASN A 22 -0.32 12.67 3.44
N GLU A 23 0.95 12.30 3.66
CA GLU A 23 2.02 12.41 2.67
C GLU A 23 1.82 11.52 1.44
N LEU A 24 0.97 10.48 1.50
CA LEU A 24 0.63 9.68 0.32
C LEU A 24 -0.08 10.50 -0.77
N SER A 25 -0.76 11.58 -0.41
CA SER A 25 -1.47 12.43 -1.37
C SER A 25 -0.50 13.19 -2.30
N ASN A 26 0.63 13.67 -1.78
CA ASN A 26 1.61 14.43 -2.54
C ASN A 26 2.62 13.49 -3.24
N PRO A 27 2.74 13.54 -4.58
CA PRO A 27 3.68 12.71 -5.34
C PRO A 27 5.14 12.78 -4.87
N GLU A 28 5.59 13.93 -4.36
CA GLU A 28 6.98 14.15 -3.92
C GLU A 28 7.32 13.41 -2.62
N THR A 29 6.36 13.30 -1.71
CA THR A 29 6.53 12.65 -0.39
C THR A 29 6.07 11.20 -0.38
N ARG A 30 5.19 10.83 -1.32
CA ARG A 30 4.51 9.53 -1.38
C ARG A 30 5.46 8.35 -1.33
N GLU A 31 6.60 8.40 -2.02
CA GLU A 31 7.52 7.26 -2.08
C GLU A 31 8.09 6.89 -0.71
N ASN A 32 8.50 7.90 0.06
CA ASN A 32 8.98 7.69 1.42
C ASN A 32 7.85 7.19 2.33
N ALA A 33 6.67 7.81 2.24
CA ALA A 33 5.50 7.39 3.01
C ALA A 33 5.10 5.93 2.74
N LEU A 34 5.12 5.48 1.48
CA LEU A 34 4.86 4.08 1.12
C LEU A 34 5.83 3.13 1.81
N LEU A 35 7.13 3.46 1.81
CA LEU A 35 8.17 2.64 2.43
C LEU A 35 8.00 2.55 3.96
N GLU A 36 7.72 3.67 4.62
CA GLU A 36 7.58 3.70 6.08
C GLU A 36 6.28 3.02 6.54
N LEU A 37 5.16 3.27 5.85
CA LEU A 37 3.89 2.61 6.16
C LEU A 37 3.95 1.10 5.89
N SER A 38 4.63 0.64 4.83
CA SER A 38 4.71 -0.80 4.54
C SER A 38 5.42 -1.58 5.65
N LYS A 39 6.39 -0.96 6.34
CA LYS A 39 7.07 -1.53 7.53
C LYS A 39 6.18 -1.56 8.76
N LYS A 40 5.17 -0.69 8.84
CA LYS A 40 4.26 -0.55 9.99
C LYS A 40 3.02 -1.43 9.93
N ARG A 41 2.82 -2.15 8.83
CA ARG A 41 1.64 -3.01 8.59
C ARG A 41 1.38 -4.06 9.67
N GLU A 42 2.42 -4.54 10.35
CA GLU A 42 2.32 -5.58 11.39
C GLU A 42 2.25 -4.98 12.81
N SER A 43 2.77 -3.76 13.00
CA SER A 43 2.81 -3.09 14.30
C SER A 43 1.59 -2.22 14.57
N VAL A 44 0.82 -1.86 13.54
CA VAL A 44 -0.36 -0.98 13.65
C VAL A 44 -1.61 -1.76 13.20
N PRO A 45 -2.37 -2.35 14.14
CA PRO A 45 -3.54 -3.18 13.83
C PRO A 45 -4.62 -2.44 13.02
N ASP A 46 -4.85 -1.17 13.35
CA ASP A 46 -5.90 -0.34 12.74
C ASP A 46 -5.43 0.39 11.47
N LEU A 47 -4.28 0.01 10.91
CA LEU A 47 -3.73 0.68 9.72
C LEU A 47 -4.68 0.57 8.52
N ALA A 48 -5.34 -0.57 8.33
CA ALA A 48 -6.24 -0.80 7.21
C ALA A 48 -7.45 0.17 7.20
N PRO A 49 -8.22 0.31 8.31
CA PRO A 49 -9.24 1.35 8.42
C PRO A 49 -8.69 2.77 8.23
N MET A 50 -7.52 3.09 8.80
CA MET A 50 -6.89 4.41 8.64
C MET A 50 -6.58 4.74 7.17
N LEU A 51 -6.04 3.77 6.42
CA LEU A 51 -5.77 3.92 4.99
C LEU A 51 -7.05 4.06 4.17
N TRP A 52 -8.09 3.29 4.50
CA TRP A 52 -9.33 3.26 3.73
C TRP A 52 -10.18 4.52 3.90
N HIS A 53 -10.29 5.01 5.13
CA HIS A 53 -11.13 6.16 5.46
C HIS A 53 -10.44 7.51 5.29
N SER A 54 -9.11 7.52 5.11
CA SER A 54 -8.37 8.73 4.77
C SER A 54 -8.68 9.19 3.35
N PHE A 55 -8.88 10.50 3.19
CA PHE A 55 -9.24 11.10 1.92
C PHE A 55 -8.14 10.90 0.87
N GLY A 56 -8.50 10.30 -0.27
CA GLY A 56 -7.61 10.15 -1.42
C GLY A 56 -6.51 9.10 -1.25
N THR A 57 -6.35 8.46 -0.09
CA THR A 57 -5.28 7.49 0.17
C THR A 57 -5.39 6.25 -0.72
N THR A 58 -6.55 5.59 -0.77
CA THR A 58 -6.76 4.44 -1.67
C THR A 58 -6.60 4.82 -3.15
N ALA A 59 -7.02 6.02 -3.55
CA ALA A 59 -6.83 6.51 -4.90
C ALA A 59 -5.34 6.72 -5.23
N ALA A 60 -4.54 7.23 -4.29
CA ALA A 60 -3.09 7.36 -4.45
C ALA A 60 -2.42 5.98 -4.59
N LEU A 61 -2.84 4.97 -3.82
CA LEU A 61 -2.34 3.59 -3.95
C LEU A 61 -2.67 3.00 -5.33
N LEU A 62 -3.89 3.22 -5.83
CA LEU A 62 -4.28 2.81 -7.19
C LEU A 62 -3.47 3.54 -8.27
N GLN A 63 -3.16 4.83 -8.06
CA GLN A 63 -2.32 5.59 -8.99
C GLN A 63 -0.91 4.97 -9.11
N GLU A 64 -0.33 4.50 -8.00
CA GLU A 64 0.97 3.80 -8.03
C GLU A 64 0.92 2.51 -8.85
N ILE A 65 -0.21 1.79 -8.85
CA ILE A 65 -0.42 0.62 -9.70
C ILE A 65 -0.52 1.02 -11.17
N ILE A 66 -1.36 1.99 -11.50
CA ILE A 66 -1.63 2.42 -12.88
C ILE A 66 -0.38 2.99 -13.54
N ASN A 67 0.45 3.71 -12.78
CA ASN A 67 1.71 4.28 -13.27
C ASN A 67 2.73 3.22 -13.72
N ILE A 68 2.56 1.95 -13.30
CA ILE A 68 3.42 0.85 -13.73
C ILE A 68 2.99 0.24 -15.06
N TYR A 69 1.73 0.42 -15.48
CA TYR A 69 1.20 -0.22 -16.70
C TYR A 69 2.04 0.04 -17.95
N PRO A 70 2.57 1.26 -18.22
CA PRO A 70 3.45 1.48 -19.37
C PRO A 70 4.76 0.69 -19.33
N SER A 71 5.22 0.27 -18.14
CA SER A 71 6.45 -0.50 -17.95
C SER A 71 6.23 -2.03 -17.97
N ILE A 72 4.96 -2.47 -18.07
CA ILE A 72 4.61 -3.89 -18.22
C ILE A 72 4.83 -4.35 -19.66
N HIS A 73 4.42 -3.52 -20.62
CA HIS A 73 4.50 -3.82 -22.04
C HIS A 73 4.92 -2.57 -22.84
N PRO A 74 6.17 -2.52 -23.36
CA PRO A 74 7.23 -3.54 -23.28
C PRO A 74 7.74 -3.77 -21.85
N ALA A 75 8.39 -4.91 -21.60
CA ALA A 75 8.79 -5.34 -20.25
C ALA A 75 10.04 -4.58 -19.74
N THR A 76 9.87 -3.29 -19.43
CA THR A 76 10.95 -2.34 -19.05
C THR A 76 10.98 -2.01 -17.56
N LEU A 77 10.17 -2.70 -16.75
CA LEU A 77 10.09 -2.50 -15.30
C LEU A 77 11.46 -2.60 -14.61
N THR A 78 11.84 -1.53 -13.92
CA THR A 78 13.08 -1.48 -13.13
C THR A 78 12.88 -2.04 -11.72
N ALA A 79 13.99 -2.38 -11.05
CA ALA A 79 13.95 -2.82 -9.66
C ALA A 79 13.37 -1.76 -8.71
N HIS A 80 13.71 -0.48 -8.94
CA HIS A 80 13.21 0.64 -8.15
C HIS A 80 11.68 0.80 -8.30
N GLN A 81 11.18 0.80 -9.55
CA GLN A 81 9.73 0.87 -9.81
C GLN A 81 8.97 -0.30 -9.18
N SER A 82 9.51 -1.53 -9.31
CA SER A 82 8.92 -2.73 -8.70
C SER A 82 8.87 -2.61 -7.17
N ASN A 83 9.96 -2.19 -6.51
CA ASN A 83 9.98 -2.02 -5.06
C ASN A 83 8.96 -0.98 -4.59
N ARG A 84 8.87 0.16 -5.28
CA ARG A 84 7.93 1.23 -4.96
C ARG A 84 6.48 0.78 -5.05
N VAL A 85 6.07 0.17 -6.17
CA VAL A 85 4.69 -0.33 -6.32
C VAL A 85 4.41 -1.51 -5.37
N CYS A 86 5.38 -2.36 -5.08
CA CYS A 86 5.20 -3.46 -4.11
C CYS A 86 4.95 -2.95 -2.68
N ASN A 87 5.51 -1.81 -2.28
CA ASN A 87 5.13 -1.16 -1.02
C ASN A 87 3.65 -0.76 -1.03
N ALA A 88 3.14 -0.20 -2.12
CA ALA A 88 1.71 0.12 -2.27
C ALA A 88 0.85 -1.16 -2.25
N LEU A 89 1.27 -2.22 -2.95
CA LEU A 89 0.59 -3.52 -2.93
C LEU A 89 0.56 -4.13 -1.53
N ALA A 90 1.62 -3.99 -0.74
CA ALA A 90 1.65 -4.46 0.65
C ALA A 90 0.63 -3.72 1.53
N LEU A 91 0.41 -2.43 1.31
CA LEU A 91 -0.64 -1.66 1.99
C LEU A 91 -2.04 -2.10 1.53
N LEU A 92 -2.25 -2.34 0.24
CA LEU A 92 -3.51 -2.90 -0.26
C LEU A 92 -3.77 -4.31 0.26
N GLN A 93 -2.73 -5.12 0.46
CA GLN A 93 -2.84 -6.43 1.12
C GLN A 93 -3.31 -6.27 2.58
N CYS A 94 -2.81 -5.26 3.31
CA CYS A 94 -3.27 -4.94 4.65
C CYS A 94 -4.77 -4.62 4.65
N VAL A 95 -5.22 -3.74 3.75
CA VAL A 95 -6.65 -3.39 3.58
C VAL A 95 -7.50 -4.60 3.19
N ALA A 96 -7.02 -5.47 2.30
CA ALA A 96 -7.71 -6.69 1.90
C ALA A 96 -7.84 -7.71 3.05
N SER A 97 -6.85 -7.76 3.95
CA SER A 97 -6.81 -8.72 5.06
C SER A 97 -7.73 -8.33 6.23
N HIS A 98 -7.99 -7.04 6.43
CA HIS A 98 -8.74 -6.55 7.59
C HIS A 98 -10.26 -6.73 7.42
N PRO A 99 -10.98 -7.27 8.44
CA PRO A 99 -12.39 -7.65 8.31
C PRO A 99 -13.32 -6.48 7.96
N GLU A 100 -13.03 -5.29 8.47
CA GLU A 100 -13.84 -4.09 8.21
C GLU A 100 -13.73 -3.58 6.76
N THR A 101 -12.52 -3.62 6.20
CA THR A 101 -12.24 -3.02 4.88
C THR A 101 -12.29 -4.03 3.74
N ARG A 102 -12.25 -5.34 4.03
CA ARG A 102 -12.26 -6.40 3.00
C ARG A 102 -13.47 -6.33 2.07
N SER A 103 -14.67 -6.17 2.64
CA SER A 103 -15.92 -6.13 1.85
C SER A 103 -15.94 -4.95 0.89
N VAL A 104 -15.61 -3.76 1.39
CA VAL A 104 -15.57 -2.52 0.59
C VAL A 104 -14.42 -2.51 -0.41
N PHE A 105 -13.27 -3.12 -0.09
CA PHE A 105 -12.17 -3.33 -1.03
C PHE A 105 -12.59 -4.18 -2.24
N LEU A 106 -13.36 -5.24 -1.99
CA LEU A 106 -13.89 -6.12 -3.04
C LEU A 106 -14.98 -5.42 -3.86
N GLN A 107 -15.92 -4.72 -3.20
CA GLN A 107 -16.99 -3.97 -3.88
C GLN A 107 -16.44 -2.83 -4.76
N ALA A 108 -15.31 -2.24 -4.38
CA ALA A 108 -14.61 -1.24 -5.17
C ALA A 108 -13.88 -1.81 -6.40
N ASN A 109 -13.92 -3.13 -6.62
CA ASN A 109 -13.27 -3.81 -7.75
C ASN A 109 -11.74 -3.58 -7.84
N ILE A 110 -11.09 -3.24 -6.72
CA ILE A 110 -9.65 -3.02 -6.66
C ILE A 110 -8.82 -4.23 -7.15
N PRO A 111 -9.20 -5.50 -6.88
CA PRO A 111 -8.44 -6.64 -7.38
C PRO A 111 -8.22 -6.66 -8.90
N LEU A 112 -9.15 -6.10 -9.69
CA LEU A 112 -9.06 -6.08 -11.15
C LEU A 112 -7.83 -5.30 -11.65
N PHE A 113 -7.38 -4.28 -10.90
CA PHE A 113 -6.19 -3.49 -11.24
C PHE A 113 -4.88 -4.30 -11.13
N LEU A 114 -4.91 -5.46 -10.44
CA LEU A 114 -3.74 -6.32 -10.26
C LEU A 114 -3.60 -7.35 -11.37
N TYR A 115 -4.66 -7.60 -12.15
CA TYR A 115 -4.63 -8.61 -13.20
C TYR A 115 -3.56 -8.35 -14.27
N PRO A 116 -3.33 -7.12 -14.76
CA PRO A 116 -2.23 -6.86 -15.69
C PRO A 116 -0.86 -7.31 -15.17
N PHE A 117 -0.60 -7.19 -13.85
CA PHE A 117 0.63 -7.67 -13.24
C PHE A 117 0.74 -9.19 -13.27
N LEU A 118 -0.37 -9.90 -12.99
CA LEU A 118 -0.42 -11.36 -12.97
C LEU A 118 -0.27 -11.99 -14.36
N HIS A 119 -0.64 -11.28 -15.43
CA HIS A 119 -0.49 -11.75 -16.81
C HIS A 119 0.94 -11.61 -17.36
N THR A 120 1.85 -10.97 -16.63
CA THR A 120 3.23 -10.78 -17.09
C THR A 120 4.01 -12.09 -17.10
N THR A 121 4.82 -12.31 -18.15
CA THR A 121 5.60 -13.54 -18.33
C THR A 121 7.11 -13.35 -18.18
N SER A 122 7.57 -12.09 -18.07
CA SER A 122 8.99 -11.77 -17.86
C SER A 122 9.51 -12.40 -16.57
N LYS A 123 10.68 -13.05 -16.65
CA LYS A 123 11.34 -13.77 -15.54
C LYS A 123 12.40 -12.94 -14.82
N THR A 124 12.46 -11.63 -15.05
CA THR A 124 13.38 -10.79 -14.29
C THR A 124 12.86 -10.62 -12.86
N ARG A 125 13.79 -10.47 -11.91
CA ARG A 125 13.47 -10.30 -10.47
C ARG A 125 12.42 -9.21 -10.19
N PRO A 126 12.43 -8.03 -10.85
CA PRO A 126 11.39 -7.01 -10.65
C PRO A 126 9.97 -7.50 -10.98
N PHE A 127 9.82 -8.29 -12.06
CA PHE A 127 8.53 -8.84 -12.47
C PHE A 127 8.09 -10.02 -11.59
N GLU A 128 9.01 -10.88 -11.18
CA GLU A 128 8.71 -11.96 -10.23
C GLU A 128 8.22 -11.41 -8.89
N TYR A 129 8.91 -10.39 -8.36
CA TYR A 129 8.52 -9.74 -7.12
C TYR A 129 7.17 -9.03 -7.22
N LEU A 130 6.91 -8.37 -8.35
CA LEU A 130 5.62 -7.73 -8.64
C LEU A 130 4.48 -8.75 -8.62
N ARG A 131 4.64 -9.88 -9.31
CA ARG A 131 3.64 -10.96 -9.34
C ARG A 131 3.42 -11.58 -7.98
N LEU A 132 4.49 -11.91 -7.26
CA LEU A 132 4.41 -12.51 -5.92
C LEU A 132 3.62 -11.61 -4.95
N THR A 133 3.93 -10.31 -4.95
CA THR A 133 3.24 -9.35 -4.07
C THR A 133 1.79 -9.17 -4.47
N SER A 134 1.49 -9.13 -5.78
CA SER A 134 0.11 -9.06 -6.31
C SER A 134 -0.71 -10.30 -5.89
N LEU A 135 -0.13 -11.50 -5.99
CA LEU A 135 -0.75 -12.74 -5.50
C LEU A 135 -0.98 -12.70 -3.99
N GLY A 136 -0.09 -12.04 -3.22
CA GLY A 136 -0.28 -11.82 -1.79
C GLY A 136 -1.56 -11.05 -1.45
N VAL A 137 -1.90 -10.02 -2.24
CA VAL A 137 -3.17 -9.27 -2.10
C VAL A 137 -4.37 -10.18 -2.38
N ILE A 138 -4.35 -10.92 -3.49
CA ILE A 138 -5.44 -11.84 -3.84
C ILE A 138 -5.57 -12.96 -2.80
N GLY A 139 -4.46 -13.50 -2.33
CA GLY A 139 -4.40 -14.51 -1.28
C GLY A 139 -4.96 -14.02 0.06
N ALA A 140 -4.84 -12.73 0.37
CA ALA A 140 -5.43 -12.15 1.58
C ALA A 140 -6.96 -12.04 1.51
N LEU A 141 -7.55 -11.93 0.31
CA LEU A 141 -9.01 -11.84 0.13
C LEU A 141 -9.72 -13.17 0.32
N VAL A 142 -9.04 -14.27 0.05
CA VAL A 142 -9.59 -15.63 0.13
C VAL A 142 -9.31 -16.31 1.48
N LYS A 143 -8.67 -15.61 2.42
CA LYS A 143 -8.45 -16.05 3.80
C LYS A 143 -9.57 -15.57 4.72
#